data_AF-A0A354EY30-F1
#
_entry.id   AF-A0A354EY30-F1
#
_cell.length_a   1.000
_cell.length_b   1.000
_cell.length_c   1.000
_cell.angle_alpha   90.00
_cell.angle_beta   90.00
_cell.angle_gamma   90.00
#
_symmetry.space_group_name_H-M   'P 1'
#
loop_
_entity.id
_entity.type
_entity.pdbx_description
1 polymer ?
#
loop_
_entity_poly.entity_id
_entity_poly.type
_entity_poly.pdbx_seq_one_letter_code
_entity_poly.pdbx_strand_id
1 'polypeptide(L)'
;MKRAALAFLQDWLQSSARKPLVIRGARQVGKTWLIRHLAAIQQKQLIELNFEKNPEYKHYFTQNDPQMIIRYLEAALQCTIEPHHSILFLDEI
;
A
#
# COMPACT_ATOMS: atom_id res chain seq x y z
N MET A 1 16.61 -3.79 -14.57
CA MET A 1 15.89 -2.71 -13.86
C MET A 1 14.76 -3.23 -12.95
N LYS A 2 13.73 -3.94 -13.46
CA LYS A 2 12.62 -4.49 -12.64
C LYS A 2 13.06 -5.38 -11.46
N ARG A 3 14.10 -6.22 -11.65
CA ARG A 3 14.64 -7.09 -10.58
C ARG A 3 15.23 -6.31 -9.40
N ALA A 4 15.89 -5.18 -9.63
CA ALA A 4 16.51 -4.39 -8.57
C ALA A 4 15.46 -3.68 -7.70
N ALA A 5 14.42 -3.14 -8.33
CA ALA A 5 13.31 -2.51 -7.61
C ALA A 5 12.52 -3.53 -6.77
N LEU A 6 12.28 -4.72 -7.30
CA LEU A 6 11.61 -5.79 -6.55
C LEU A 6 12.45 -6.25 -5.36
N ALA A 7 13.75 -6.50 -5.54
CA ALA A 7 14.65 -6.89 -4.45
C ALA A 7 14.66 -5.84 -3.33
N PHE A 8 14.79 -4.56 -3.69
CA PHE A 8 14.69 -3.45 -2.73
C PHE A 8 13.37 -3.46 -1.95
N LEU A 9 12.24 -3.69 -2.63
CA LEU A 9 10.94 -3.76 -1.97
C LEU A 9 10.79 -4.96 -1.05
N GLN A 10 11.40 -6.11 -1.39
CA GLN A 10 11.44 -7.28 -0.52
C GLN A 10 12.27 -7.00 0.74
N ASP A 11 13.46 -6.42 0.58
CA ASP A 11 14.33 -6.04 1.70
C ASP A 11 13.66 -5.01 2.61
N TRP A 12 13.02 -3.99 2.01
CA TRP A 12 12.21 -3.01 2.73
C TRP A 12 11.09 -3.68 3.53
N LEU A 13 10.37 -4.63 2.94
CA LEU A 13 9.26 -5.31 3.60
C LEU A 13 9.74 -6.20 4.75
N GLN A 14 10.93 -6.80 4.66
CA GLN A 14 11.49 -7.67 5.70
C GLN A 14 12.15 -6.91 6.86
N SER A 15 12.49 -5.62 6.67
CA SER A 15 13.10 -4.80 7.71
C SER A 15 12.16 -4.55 8.89
N SER A 16 12.62 -4.85 10.11
CA SER A 16 11.90 -4.59 11.36
C SER A 16 11.72 -3.09 11.66
N ALA A 17 12.59 -2.24 11.10
CA ALA A 17 12.55 -0.78 11.25
C ALA A 17 12.05 -0.07 9.98
N ARG A 18 11.27 -0.77 9.14
CA ARG A 18 10.79 -0.21 7.87
C ARG A 18 9.92 1.02 8.11
N LYS A 19 10.27 2.11 7.42
CA LYS A 19 9.45 3.34 7.34
C LYS A 19 8.47 3.25 6.16
N PRO A 20 7.37 4.02 6.15
CA PRO A 20 6.53 4.16 4.97
C PRO A 20 7.37 4.51 3.73
N LEU A 21 7.10 3.84 2.61
CA LEU A 21 7.85 4.01 1.37
C LEU A 21 7.06 4.85 0.37
N VAL A 22 7.71 5.86 -0.21
CA VAL A 22 7.15 6.67 -1.30
C VAL A 22 7.78 6.24 -2.62
N ILE A 23 6.96 5.74 -3.54
CA ILE A 23 7.41 5.26 -4.85
C ILE A 23 7.09 6.32 -5.91
N ARG A 24 8.12 7.02 -6.39
CA ARG A 24 7.99 8.03 -7.46
C ARG A 24 8.40 7.47 -8.82
N GLY A 25 7.78 7.98 -9.87
CA GLY A 25 8.09 7.62 -11.26
C GLY A 25 7.05 8.19 -12.22
N ALA A 26 7.30 8.15 -13.52
CA ALA A 26 6.33 8.60 -14.52
C ALA A 26 5.01 7.80 -14.43
N ARG A 27 3.90 8.39 -14.88
CA ARG A 27 2.63 7.66 -15.02
C ARG A 27 2.82 6.47 -15.97
N GLN A 28 2.10 5.38 -15.74
CA GLN A 28 2.07 4.19 -16.60
C GLN A 28 3.37 3.35 -16.68
N VAL A 29 4.33 3.53 -15.77
CA VAL A 29 5.58 2.74 -15.74
C VAL A 29 5.48 1.39 -15.00
N GLY A 30 4.28 0.99 -14.57
CA GLY A 30 4.05 -0.30 -13.92
C GLY A 30 4.30 -0.33 -12.40
N LYS A 31 4.21 0.82 -11.71
CA LYS A 31 4.35 0.92 -10.25
C LYS A 31 3.30 0.06 -9.51
N THR A 32 2.03 0.20 -9.89
CA THR A 32 0.92 -0.60 -9.35
C THR A 32 1.16 -2.10 -9.57
N TRP A 33 1.64 -2.49 -10.77
CA TRP A 33 1.97 -3.89 -11.06
C TRP A 33 3.06 -4.43 -10.14
N LEU A 34 4.11 -3.63 -9.88
CA LEU A 34 5.22 -4.03 -9.02
C LEU A 34 4.75 -4.32 -7.59
N ILE A 35 3.84 -3.49 -7.04
CA ILE A 35 3.31 -3.67 -5.69
C ILE A 35 2.35 -4.86 -5.60
N ARG A 36 1.48 -5.04 -6.61
CA ARG A 36 0.64 -6.24 -6.72
C ARG A 36 1.47 -7.51 -6.80
N HIS A 37 2.54 -7.48 -7.58
CA HIS A 37 3.45 -8.61 -7.69
C HIS A 37 4.18 -8.88 -6.37
N LEU A 38 4.67 -7.86 -5.67
CA LEU A 38 5.26 -7.99 -4.34
C LEU A 38 4.30 -8.61 -3.33
N ALA A 39 3.05 -8.15 -3.29
CA ALA A 39 2.04 -8.69 -2.39
C ALA A 39 1.78 -10.18 -2.67
N ALA A 40 1.65 -10.55 -3.96
CA ALA A 40 1.44 -11.94 -4.37
C ALA A 40 2.60 -12.86 -3.98
N ILE A 41 3.85 -12.48 -4.26
CA ILE A 41 5.02 -13.32 -3.96
C ILE A 41 5.29 -13.42 -2.45
N GLN A 42 4.91 -12.39 -1.67
CA GLN A 42 5.05 -12.37 -0.21
C GLN A 42 3.81 -12.92 0.50
N GLN A 43 2.80 -13.38 -0.25
CA GLN A 43 1.52 -13.88 0.24
C GLN A 43 0.87 -12.91 1.24
N LYS A 44 0.95 -11.61 0.95
CA LYS A 44 0.34 -10.56 1.75
C LYS A 44 -0.95 -10.08 1.11
N GLN A 45 -1.93 -9.77 1.95
CA GLN A 45 -3.13 -9.07 1.52
C GLN A 45 -2.76 -7.67 1.01
N LEU A 46 -3.18 -7.34 -0.21
CA LEU A 46 -3.01 -5.99 -0.74
C LEU A 46 -4.29 -5.18 -0.52
N ILE A 47 -4.17 -4.06 0.18
CA ILE A 47 -5.21 -3.04 0.26
C ILE A 47 -4.76 -1.88 -0.62
N GLU A 48 -5.30 -1.82 -1.82
CA GLU A 48 -5.00 -0.77 -2.80
C GLU A 48 -6.09 0.30 -2.78
N LEU A 49 -5.71 1.53 -2.43
CA LEU A 49 -6.58 2.70 -2.46
C LEU A 49 -6.12 3.60 -3.60
N ASN A 50 -6.95 3.72 -4.65
CA ASN A 50 -6.67 4.61 -5.77
C ASN A 50 -7.52 5.88 -5.65
N PHE A 51 -6.88 7.01 -5.34
CA PHE A 51 -7.59 8.26 -5.03
C PHE A 51 -8.12 9.01 -6.25
N GLU A 52 -7.66 8.68 -7.46
CA GLU A 52 -8.26 9.18 -8.71
C GLU A 52 -9.56 8.46 -9.03
N LYS A 53 -9.61 7.13 -8.81
CA LYS A 53 -10.81 6.30 -9.05
C LYS A 53 -11.86 6.45 -7.97
N ASN A 54 -11.42 6.54 -6.72
CA ASN A 54 -12.27 6.61 -5.53
C ASN A 54 -11.88 7.83 -4.68
N PRO A 55 -12.23 9.06 -5.11
CA PRO A 55 -11.90 10.28 -4.37
C PRO A 55 -12.46 10.32 -2.94
N GLU A 56 -13.53 9.57 -2.67
CA GLU A 56 -14.15 9.44 -1.36
C GLU A 56 -13.20 8.89 -0.29
N TYR A 57 -12.19 8.11 -0.68
CA TYR A 57 -11.19 7.57 0.25
C TYR A 57 -10.39 8.66 0.94
N LYS A 58 -10.28 9.87 0.36
CA LYS A 58 -9.63 11.03 0.98
C LYS A 58 -10.27 11.40 2.32
N HIS A 59 -11.57 11.16 2.48
CA HIS A 59 -12.30 11.48 3.71
C HIS A 59 -11.76 10.69 4.92
N TYR A 60 -11.31 9.44 4.70
CA TYR A 60 -10.78 8.60 5.77
C TYR A 60 -9.47 9.14 6.36
N PHE A 61 -8.72 9.96 5.61
CA PHE A 61 -7.43 10.54 6.02
C PHE A 61 -7.54 11.98 6.54
N THR A 62 -8.75 12.48 6.80
CA THR A 62 -8.97 13.84 7.33
C THR A 62 -8.49 14.01 8.78
N GLN A 63 -8.44 12.92 9.54
CA GLN A 63 -7.90 12.88 10.90
C GLN A 63 -6.48 12.34 10.89
N ASN A 64 -5.58 12.92 11.68
CA ASN A 64 -4.18 12.49 11.78
C ASN A 64 -3.99 11.38 12.84
N ASP A 65 -4.87 10.38 12.85
CA ASP A 65 -4.81 9.21 13.74
C ASP A 65 -4.77 7.92 12.89
N PRO A 66 -3.60 7.28 12.74
CA PRO A 66 -3.46 6.05 11.97
C PRO A 66 -4.35 4.90 12.46
N GLN A 67 -4.60 4.78 13.76
CA GLN A 67 -5.44 3.69 14.29
C GLN A 67 -6.91 3.88 13.93
N MET A 68 -7.38 5.13 13.89
CA MET A 68 -8.72 5.46 13.41
C MET A 68 -8.84 5.26 11.90
N ILE A 69 -7.85 5.72 11.13
CA ILE A 69 -7.80 5.53 9.68
C ILE A 69 -7.92 4.04 9.33
N ILE A 70 -7.13 3.17 9.96
CA ILE A 70 -7.18 1.72 9.71
C ILE A 70 -8.58 1.16 10.01
N ARG A 71 -9.17 1.50 11.16
CA ARG A 71 -10.53 1.03 11.51
C ARG A 71 -11.59 1.47 10.50
N TYR A 72 -11.51 2.70 10.00
CA TYR A 72 -12.41 3.17 8.96
C TYR A 72 -12.24 2.42 7.64
N LEU A 73 -11.00 2.15 7.25
CA LEU A 73 -10.70 1.37 6.04
C LEU A 73 -11.19 -0.08 6.17
N GLU A 74 -10.97 -0.72 7.32
CA GLU A 74 -11.45 -2.08 7.58
C GLU A 74 -12.99 -2.17 7.48
N ALA A 75 -13.70 -1.20 8.08
CA ALA A 75 -15.15 -1.13 8.00
C ALA A 75 -15.66 -0.87 6.58
N ALA A 76 -15.03 0.06 5.85
CA ALA A 76 -15.44 0.45 4.51
C ALA A 76 -15.17 -0.65 3.46
N LEU A 77 -14.06 -1.35 3.59
CA LEU A 77 -13.62 -2.41 2.66
C LEU A 77 -14.07 -3.81 3.08
N GLN A 78 -14.72 -3.92 4.24
CA GLN A 78 -15.16 -5.19 4.85
C GLN A 78 -14.01 -6.21 4.93
N CYS A 79 -12.83 -5.74 5.33
CA CYS A 79 -11.65 -6.59 5.46
C CYS A 79 -10.87 -6.24 6.73
N THR A 80 -10.06 -7.19 7.21
CA THR A 80 -9.11 -6.93 8.30
C THR A 80 -7.80 -6.45 7.69
N ILE A 81 -7.13 -5.48 8.33
CA ILE A 81 -5.81 -4.98 7.92
C ILE A 81 -4.82 -5.32 9.04
N GLU A 82 -4.10 -6.43 8.86
CA GLU A 82 -3.10 -6.88 9.82
C GLU A 82 -1.71 -6.34 9.44
N PRO A 83 -1.04 -5.52 10.29
CA PRO A 83 0.23 -4.87 9.94
C PRO A 83 1.35 -5.80 9.43
N HIS A 84 1.35 -7.06 9.86
CA HIS A 84 2.34 -8.06 9.46
C HIS A 84 1.93 -8.88 8.23
N HIS A 85 0.64 -8.96 7.90
CA HIS A 85 0.12 -9.76 6.79
C HIS A 85 -0.45 -8.92 5.64
N SER A 86 -0.53 -7.61 5.81
CA SER A 86 -1.15 -6.71 4.84
C SER A 86 -0.17 -5.65 4.33
N ILE A 87 -0.39 -5.22 3.09
CA ILE A 87 0.28 -4.09 2.45
C ILE A 87 -0.80 -3.06 2.13
N LEU A 88 -0.74 -1.90 2.78
CA LEU A 88 -1.56 -0.74 2.41
C LEU A 88 -0.84 0.06 1.32
N PHE A 89 -1.41 0.11 0.13
CA PHE A 89 -0.89 0.84 -1.01
C PHE A 89 -1.81 2.01 -1.37
N LEU A 90 -1.25 3.22 -1.29
CA LEU A 90 -1.91 4.47 -1.59
C LEU A 90 -1.46 4.92 -2.98
N ASP A 91 -2.33 4.81 -3.99
CA ASP A 91 -2.02 5.07 -5.40
C ASP A 91 -2.65 6.38 -5.89
N GLU A 92 -1.92 7.10 -6.75
CA GLU A 92 -2.30 8.42 -7.30
C GLU A 92 -2.80 9.43 -6.23
N ILE A 93 -2.00 9.62 -5.17
CA ILE A 93 -2.19 10.65 -4.12
C ILE A 93 -1.98 12.07 -4.68
#